data_AF-A0A977ICA0-F1
#
_entry.id   AF-A0A977ICA0-F1
#
_cell.length_a   1.000
_cell.length_b   1.000
_cell.length_c   1.000
_cell.angle_alpha   90.00
_cell.angle_beta   90.00
_cell.angle_gamma   90.00
#
_symmetry.space_group_name_H-M   'P 1'
#
loop_
_entity.id
_entity.type
_entity.pdbx_description
1 polymer ?
#
loop_
_entity_poly.entity_id
_entity_poly.type
_entity_poly.pdbx_seq_one_letter_code
_entity_poly.pdbx_strand_id
1 'polypeptide(L)' 'MSIYDAGNCKKIEEALKEALSTFDKPAVRVLLYHLEEKYHIRFEPPCSSVEEIEAALFDIAGPASDLVVSRMRSFLR' A
#
# COMPACT_ATOMS: atom_id res chain seq x y z
N MET A 1 -11.13 -16.92 9.94
CA MET A 1 -10.78 -15.98 8.86
C MET A 1 -11.02 -16.65 7.52
N SER A 2 -11.64 -15.94 6.59
CA SER A 2 -12.02 -16.48 5.28
C SER A 2 -10.81 -16.51 4.34
N ILE A 3 -10.69 -17.56 3.53
CA ILE A 3 -9.70 -17.63 2.43
C ILE A 3 -9.87 -16.43 1.47
N TYR A 4 -11.09 -15.90 1.39
CA TYR A 4 -11.43 -14.71 0.60
C TYR A 4 -10.73 -13.45 1.11
N ASP A 5 -10.58 -13.30 2.43
CA ASP A 5 -9.90 -12.15 3.04
C ASP A 5 -8.40 -12.18 2.73
N ALA A 6 -7.77 -13.36 2.86
CA ALA A 6 -6.36 -13.54 2.54
C ALA A 6 -6.05 -13.26 1.05
N GLY A 7 -6.95 -13.65 0.14
CA GLY A 7 -6.82 -13.35 -1.29
C GLY A 7 -6.87 -11.85 -1.60
N ASN A 8 -7.69 -11.09 -0.88
CA ASN A 8 -7.77 -9.64 -1.05
C ASN A 8 -6.55 -8.92 -0.46
N CYS A 9 -6.08 -9.33 0.72
CA CYS A 9 -4.91 -8.71 1.35
C CYS A 9 -3.66 -8.82 0.47
N LYS A 10 -3.42 -10.00 -0.12
CA LYS A 10 -2.30 -10.23 -1.02
C LYS A 10 -2.38 -9.39 -2.29
N LYS A 11 -3.57 -9.22 -2.87
CA LYS A 11 -3.79 -8.35 -4.04
C LYS A 11 -3.45 -6.89 -3.74
N ILE A 12 -3.84 -6.40 -2.57
CA ILE A 12 -3.53 -5.03 -2.12
C ILE A 12 -2.01 -4.85 -1.98
N GLU A 13 -1.32 -5.83 -1.39
CA GLU A 13 0.13 -5.81 -1.26
C GLU A 13 0.85 -5.78 -2.61
N GLU A 14 0.44 -6.65 -3.54
CA GLU A 14 1.01 -6.75 -4.88
C GLU A 14 0.76 -5.45 -5.66
N ALA A 15 -0.46 -4.91 -5.63
CA ALA A 15 -0.80 -3.64 -6.27
C ALA A 15 0.06 -2.47 -5.75
N LEU A 16 0.31 -2.40 -4.44
CA LEU A 16 1.18 -1.37 -3.86
C LEU A 16 2.63 -1.55 -4.32
N LYS A 17 3.16 -2.79 -4.27
CA LYS A 17 4.53 -3.09 -4.72
C LYS A 17 4.73 -2.77 -6.20
N GLU A 18 3.75 -3.07 -7.04
CA GLU A 18 3.77 -2.73 -8.47
C GLU A 18 3.69 -1.23 -8.71
N ALA A 19 2.84 -0.50 -7.97
CA ALA A 19 2.78 0.96 -8.03
C ALA A 19 4.12 1.62 -7.67
N LEU A 20 4.84 1.04 -6.71
CA LEU A 20 6.14 1.52 -6.24
C LEU A 20 7.34 1.03 -7.06
N SER A 21 7.15 0.10 -8.00
CA SER A 21 8.24 -0.55 -8.75
C SER A 21 9.11 0.39 -9.58
N THR A 22 8.58 1.57 -9.95
CA THR A 22 9.31 2.58 -10.74
C THR A 22 10.09 3.58 -9.89
N PHE A 23 10.00 3.49 -8.57
CA PHE A 23 10.67 4.38 -7.64
C PHE A 23 12.00 3.79 -7.16
N ASP A 24 12.87 4.66 -6.66
CA ASP A 24 14.16 4.25 -6.12
C ASP A 24 14.00 3.30 -4.91
N LYS A 25 14.77 2.20 -4.91
CA LYS A 25 14.62 1.12 -3.92
C LYS A 25 14.80 1.59 -2.46
N PRO A 26 15.83 2.40 -2.12
CA PRO A 26 15.94 3.04 -0.82
C PRO A 26 14.69 3.82 -0.39
N ALA A 27 14.14 4.66 -1.27
CA ALA A 27 12.93 5.44 -0.96
C ALA A 27 11.72 4.54 -0.70
N VAL A 28 11.53 3.49 -1.52
CA VAL A 28 10.47 2.49 -1.33
C VAL A 28 10.63 1.78 0.02
N ARG A 29 11.86 1.41 0.41
CA ARG A 29 12.11 0.76 1.70
C ARG A 29 11.73 1.64 2.88
N VAL A 30 12.08 2.93 2.83
CA VAL A 30 11.72 3.91 3.87
C VAL A 30 10.21 4.09 3.95
N LEU A 31 9.53 4.19 2.79
CA LEU A 31 8.07 4.29 2.74
C LEU A 31 7.39 3.08 3.39
N LEU A 32 7.79 1.86 3.01
CA LEU A 32 7.22 0.63 3.57
C LEU A 32 7.45 0.53 5.08
N TYR A 33 8.64 0.91 5.56
CA TYR A 33 8.93 0.99 6.99
C TYR A 33 7.99 1.94 7.73
N HIS A 34 7.72 3.13 7.16
CA HIS A 34 6.77 4.06 7.78
C HIS A 34 5.34 3.53 7.79
N LEU A 35 4.89 2.92 6.69
CA LEU A 35 3.55 2.32 6.60
C LEU A 35 3.37 1.25 7.69
N GLU A 36 4.36 0.40 7.92
CA GLU A 36 4.31 -0.64 8.94
C GLU A 36 4.42 -0.08 10.38
N GLU A 37 5.45 0.72 10.66
CA GLU A 37 5.78 1.11 12.03
C GLU A 37 4.93 2.27 12.55
N LYS A 38 4.63 3.26 11.70
CA LYS A 38 3.91 4.48 12.10
C LYS A 38 2.41 4.37 11.88
N TYR A 39 1.98 3.73 10.79
CA TYR A 39 0.55 3.64 10.42
C TYR A 39 -0.03 2.24 10.63
N HIS A 40 0.78 1.26 11.04
CA HIS A 40 0.34 -0.12 11.30
C HIS A 40 -0.38 -0.77 10.11
N ILE A 41 0.04 -0.42 8.89
CA ILE A 41 -0.49 -1.02 7.67
C ILE A 41 -0.12 -2.50 7.63
N ARG A 42 -1.13 -3.35 7.46
CA ARG A 42 -0.98 -4.81 7.37
C ARG A 42 -1.48 -5.32 6.04
N PHE A 43 -0.72 -6.23 5.44
CA PHE A 43 -1.10 -6.98 4.23
C PHE A 43 -1.46 -8.44 4.52
N GLU A 44 -1.58 -8.78 5.79
CA GLU A 44 -2.05 -10.09 6.26
C GLU A 44 -3.37 -9.92 7.01
N PRO A 45 -4.30 -10.90 6.94
CA PRO A 45 -5.56 -10.80 7.65
C PRO A 45 -5.39 -10.64 9.18
N PRO A 46 -6.14 -9.74 9.84
CA PRO A 46 -6.94 -8.67 9.25
C PRO A 46 -6.03 -7.60 8.64
N CYS A 47 -6.13 -7.39 7.32
CA CYS A 47 -5.32 -6.41 6.61
C CYS A 47 -5.98 -5.04 6.62
N SER A 48 -5.16 -4.02 6.40
CA SER A 48 -5.61 -2.65 6.22
C SER A 48 -6.40 -2.52 4.91
N SER A 49 -7.42 -1.68 4.96
CA SER A 49 -8.21 -1.27 3.81
C SER A 49 -7.37 -0.42 2.83
N VAL A 50 -7.86 -0.32 1.60
CA VAL A 50 -7.24 0.54 0.58
C VAL A 50 -7.25 2.00 1.03
N GLU A 51 -8.34 2.43 1.67
CA GLU A 51 -8.53 3.78 2.19
C GLU A 51 -7.51 4.14 3.28
N GLU A 52 -7.20 3.19 4.18
CA GLU A 52 -6.16 3.38 5.21
C GLU A 52 -4.77 3.53 4.59
N ILE A 53 -4.46 2.74 3.56
CA ILE A 53 -3.19 2.84 2.83
C ILE A 53 -3.08 4.17 2.11
N GLU A 54 -4.14 4.62 1.45
CA GLU A 54 -4.18 5.92 0.75
C GLU A 54 -3.97 7.09 1.71
N ALA A 55 -4.66 7.08 2.85
CA ALA A 55 -4.49 8.09 3.89
C ALA A 55 -3.06 8.13 4.44
N ALA A 56 -2.46 6.97 4.69
CA ALA A 56 -1.08 6.87 5.15
C ALA A 56 -0.08 7.37 4.10
N LEU A 57 -0.26 7.00 2.82
CA LEU A 57 0.57 7.48 1.72
C LEU A 57 0.50 9.02 1.60
N PHE A 58 -0.69 9.59 1.73
CA PHE A 58 -0.89 11.04 1.69
C PHE A 58 -0.22 11.74 2.88
N ASP A 59 -0.29 11.19 4.10
CA ASP A 59 0.37 11.79 5.27
C ASP A 59 1.92 11.72 5.16
N ILE A 60 2.46 10.71 4.48
CA ILE A 60 3.92 10.57 4.27
C ILE A 60 4.43 11.47 3.13
N ALA A 61 3.75 11.45 1.98
CA ALA A 61 4.26 12.04 0.74
C ALA A 61 3.49 13.28 0.28
N GLY A 62 2.42 13.67 0.98
CA GLY A 62 1.53 14.75 0.57
C GLY A 62 0.90 14.49 -0.80
N PRO A 63 0.61 15.53 -1.59
CA PRO A 63 0.00 15.40 -2.92
C PRO A 63 0.77 14.51 -3.91
N ALA A 64 2.07 14.24 -3.67
CA ALA A 64 2.83 13.33 -4.52
C ALA A 64 2.34 11.88 -4.42
N SER A 65 1.60 11.51 -3.37
CA SER A 65 1.00 10.19 -3.20
C SER A 65 0.01 9.84 -4.31
N ASP A 66 -0.62 10.83 -4.95
CA ASP A 66 -1.66 10.63 -5.96
C ASP A 66 -1.20 9.73 -7.11
N LEU A 67 0.09 9.82 -7.49
CA LEU A 67 0.66 8.96 -8.53
C LEU A 67 0.69 7.49 -8.09
N VAL A 68 1.07 7.22 -6.84
CA VAL A 68 1.11 5.86 -6.28
C VAL A 68 -0.31 5.31 -6.13
N VAL A 69 -1.22 6.12 -5.57
CA VAL A 69 -2.62 5.74 -5.36
C VAL A 69 -3.33 5.42 -6.67
N SER A 70 -3.18 6.30 -7.68
CA SER A 70 -3.79 6.10 -9.00
C SER A 70 -3.30 4.81 -9.67
N ARG A 71 -1.98 4.53 -9.59
CA ARG A 71 -1.40 3.29 -10.13
C ARG A 71 -1.86 2.06 -9.35
N MET A 72 -1.82 2.11 -8.02
CA MET A 72 -2.28 1.00 -7.17
C MET A 72 -3.74 0.62 -7.49
N ARG A 73 -4.63 1.61 -7.57
CA ARG A 73 -6.03 1.38 -7.96
C ARG A 73 -6.19 0.76 -9.34
N SER A 74 -5.29 1.04 -10.28
CA SER A 74 -5.34 0.45 -11.62
C SER A 74 -5.05 -1.05 -11.62
N PHE A 75 -4.23 -1.53 -10.66
CA PHE A 75 -3.90 -2.96 -10.50
C PHE A 75 -4.93 -3.74 -9.66
N LEU A 76 -5.83 -3.04 -8.98
CA LEU A 76 -6.92 -3.64 -8.21
C LEU A 76 -8.21 -3.87 -9.02
N ARG A 77 -8.27 -3.37 -10.25
CA ARG A 77 -9.38 -3.58 -11.20
C ARG A 77 -9.23 -4.89 -11.94
#